data_AF-A0A6M1SN77-F1
#
_entry.id   AF-A0A6M1SN77-F1
#
_cell.length_a   1.000
_cell.length_b   1.000
_cell.length_c   1.000
_cell.angle_alpha   90.00
_cell.angle_beta   90.00
_cell.angle_gamma   90.00
#
_symmetry.space_group_name_H-M   'P 1'
#
loop_
_entity.id
_entity.type
_entity.pdbx_description
1 polymer ?
#
loop_
_entity_poly.entity_id
_entity_poly.type
_entity_poly.pdbx_seq_one_letter_code
_entity_poly.pdbx_strand_id
1 'polypeptide(L)'
;MGYRFTDLTTACQNDWRAYIEHDFVRQLGNATLPEASFRHYLKQDYLFLIHFARAYALAAYKSPTLADLRQAHEGLKAIVDVELGLHVGFCQEWGISEQALAELPEARATLAYTRYVLDTGNRGDLLDLHVALAPCLVGYGEIANWLNAQPSTLRGAQNPFDAWIAMYEGEEFQAAMQA
;
A
#
# COMPACT_ATOMS: atom_id res chain seq x y z
N MET A 1 -27.01 11.89 1.32
CA MET A 1 -25.80 12.70 1.56
C MET A 1 -24.63 11.77 1.29
N GLY A 2 -23.79 12.05 0.30
CA GLY A 2 -22.64 11.19 -0.02
C GLY A 2 -21.49 11.52 0.90
N TYR A 3 -20.88 10.51 1.51
CA TYR A 3 -19.63 10.65 2.24
C TYR A 3 -18.46 10.48 1.26
N ARG A 4 -17.41 11.28 1.45
CA ARG A 4 -16.16 11.20 0.69
C ARG A 4 -15.08 10.59 1.59
N PHE A 5 -14.04 10.03 0.97
CA PHE A 5 -12.89 9.52 1.72
C PHE A 5 -12.24 10.61 2.60
N THR A 6 -12.27 11.87 2.15
CA THR A 6 -11.80 13.04 2.93
C THR A 6 -12.57 13.25 4.24
N ASP A 7 -13.85 12.87 4.29
CA ASP A 7 -14.64 12.98 5.52
C ASP A 7 -14.14 11.96 6.57
N LEU A 8 -13.74 10.76 6.12
CA LEU A 8 -13.17 9.73 6.97
C LEU A 8 -11.80 10.17 7.52
N THR A 9 -10.91 10.65 6.66
CA THR A 9 -9.58 11.11 7.09
C THR A 9 -9.66 12.34 7.99
N THR A 10 -10.65 13.21 7.79
CA THR A 10 -10.93 14.34 8.70
C THR A 10 -11.39 13.84 10.07
N ALA A 11 -12.25 12.81 10.12
CA ALA A 11 -12.73 12.25 11.38
C ALA A 11 -11.62 11.57 12.20
N CYS A 12 -10.57 11.05 11.56
CA CYS A 12 -9.40 10.45 12.20
C CYS A 12 -8.09 11.21 11.93
N GLN A 13 -8.15 12.54 11.80
CA GLN A 13 -7.03 13.37 11.30
C GLN A 13 -5.69 13.13 12.00
N ASN A 14 -5.70 12.94 13.33
CA ASN A 14 -4.46 12.71 14.07
C ASN A 14 -3.81 11.36 13.70
N ASP A 15 -4.61 10.30 13.59
CA ASP A 15 -4.13 8.98 13.19
C ASP A 15 -3.69 8.98 11.72
N TRP A 16 -4.45 9.66 10.85
CA TRP A 16 -4.09 9.82 9.45
C TRP A 16 -2.75 10.54 9.27
N ARG A 17 -2.53 11.64 10.00
CA ARG A 17 -1.24 12.35 10.00
C ARG A 17 -0.11 11.52 10.59
N ALA A 18 -0.37 10.80 11.68
CA ALA A 18 0.63 9.91 12.28
C ALA A 18 1.04 8.78 11.32
N TYR A 19 0.14 8.33 10.46
CA TYR A 19 0.42 7.37 9.40
C TYR A 19 1.24 7.98 8.27
N ILE A 20 0.75 9.04 7.61
CA ILE A 20 1.41 9.59 6.41
C ILE A 20 2.71 10.34 6.73
N GLU A 21 2.86 10.85 7.95
CA GLU A 21 4.04 11.57 8.41
C GLU A 21 4.88 10.77 9.44
N HIS A 22 4.73 9.43 9.46
CA HIS A 22 5.43 8.56 10.42
C HIS A 22 6.95 8.69 10.35
N ASP A 23 7.66 8.44 11.45
CA ASP A 23 9.13 8.54 11.50
C ASP A 23 9.83 7.66 10.45
N PHE A 24 9.24 6.51 10.11
CA PHE A 24 9.71 5.68 8.99
C PHE A 24 9.73 6.47 7.67
N VAL A 25 8.63 7.17 7.35
CA VAL A 25 8.48 7.99 6.14
C VAL A 25 9.45 9.17 6.18
N ARG A 26 9.55 9.86 7.31
CA ARG A 26 10.50 10.99 7.50
C ARG A 26 11.94 10.57 7.26
N GLN A 27 12.33 9.44 7.87
CA GLN A 27 13.68 8.90 7.76
C GLN A 27 13.97 8.34 6.36
N LEU A 28 12.94 7.82 5.67
CA LEU A 28 13.04 7.42 4.27
C LEU A 28 13.29 8.64 3.39
N GLY A 29 12.53 9.72 3.59
CA GLY A 29 12.67 10.95 2.82
C GLY A 29 14.03 11.63 2.98
N ASN A 30 14.58 11.69 4.21
CA ASN A 30 15.87 12.33 4.47
C ASN A 30 17.07 11.36 4.38
N ALA A 31 16.87 10.13 3.89
CA ALA A 31 17.87 9.08 3.74
C ALA A 31 18.57 8.63 5.04
N THR A 32 17.96 8.82 6.22
CA THR A 32 18.52 8.34 7.50
C THR A 32 17.91 7.03 7.99
N LEU A 33 16.93 6.45 7.28
CA LEU A 33 16.28 5.20 7.67
C LEU A 33 17.31 4.06 7.70
N PRO A 34 17.38 3.27 8.78
CA PRO A 34 18.22 2.08 8.79
C PRO A 34 17.82 1.09 7.69
N GLU A 35 18.78 0.64 6.88
CA GLU A 35 18.54 -0.32 5.80
C GLU A 35 17.77 -1.56 6.29
N ALA A 36 18.10 -2.08 7.48
CA ALA A 36 17.42 -3.23 8.05
C ALA A 36 15.91 -3.01 8.24
N SER A 37 15.49 -1.78 8.57
CA SER A 37 14.09 -1.40 8.70
C SER A 37 13.39 -1.39 7.34
N PHE A 38 14.05 -0.86 6.31
CA PHE A 38 13.50 -0.86 4.95
C PHE A 38 13.38 -2.27 4.38
N ARG A 39 14.41 -3.11 4.57
CA ARG A 39 14.37 -4.52 4.16
C ARG A 39 13.32 -5.33 4.90
N HIS A 40 13.08 -5.03 6.18
CA HIS A 40 11.98 -5.65 6.92
C HIS A 40 10.62 -5.22 6.36
N TYR A 41 10.45 -3.93 6.05
CA TYR A 41 9.27 -3.41 5.40
C TYR A 41 9.00 -4.12 4.07
N LEU A 42 9.95 -4.15 3.12
CA LEU A 42 9.78 -4.79 1.81
C LEU A 42 9.35 -6.26 1.91
N LYS A 43 9.96 -6.99 2.84
CA LYS A 43 9.65 -8.38 3.13
C LYS A 43 8.20 -8.57 3.60
N GLN A 44 7.73 -7.72 4.50
CA GLN A 44 6.37 -7.78 5.01
C GLN A 44 5.34 -7.26 4.01
N ASP A 45 5.74 -6.30 3.17
CA ASP A 45 4.90 -5.73 2.11
C ASP A 45 4.59 -6.77 1.02
N TYR A 46 5.53 -7.67 0.71
CA TYR A 46 5.27 -8.83 -0.15
C TYR A 46 4.12 -9.71 0.38
N LEU A 47 4.14 -10.03 1.69
CA LEU A 47 3.07 -10.81 2.32
C LEU A 47 1.76 -10.03 2.34
N PHE A 48 1.83 -8.71 2.58
CA PHE A 48 0.67 -7.82 2.50
C PHE A 48 0.04 -7.87 1.10
N LEU A 49 0.82 -7.73 0.03
CA LEU A 49 0.33 -7.75 -1.37
C LEU A 49 -0.39 -9.06 -1.72
N ILE A 50 0.09 -10.21 -1.23
CA ILE A 50 -0.62 -11.49 -1.38
C ILE A 50 -2.02 -11.43 -0.75
N HIS A 51 -2.13 -10.86 0.45
CA HIS A 51 -3.42 -10.69 1.11
C HIS A 51 -4.29 -9.60 0.47
N PHE A 52 -3.66 -8.56 -0.07
CA PHE A 52 -4.34 -7.51 -0.82
C PHE A 52 -4.97 -8.08 -2.10
N ALA A 53 -4.25 -8.95 -2.84
CA ALA A 53 -4.80 -9.70 -3.96
C ALA A 53 -6.02 -10.55 -3.53
N ARG A 54 -5.93 -11.27 -2.40
CA ARG A 54 -7.06 -12.04 -1.86
C ARG A 54 -8.26 -11.16 -1.51
N ALA A 55 -8.02 -9.94 -1.04
CA ALA A 55 -9.09 -8.98 -0.76
C ALA A 55 -9.78 -8.49 -2.05
N TYR A 56 -9.04 -8.25 -3.14
CA TYR A 56 -9.64 -7.96 -4.45
C TYR A 56 -10.41 -9.15 -5.04
N ALA A 57 -9.94 -10.38 -4.81
CA ALA A 57 -10.70 -11.57 -5.17
C ALA A 57 -12.02 -11.65 -4.36
N LEU A 58 -12.01 -11.27 -3.09
CA LEU A 58 -13.22 -11.17 -2.27
C LEU A 58 -14.15 -10.06 -2.79
N ALA A 59 -13.60 -8.93 -3.22
CA ALA A 59 -14.37 -7.86 -3.85
C ALA A 59 -15.09 -8.39 -5.10
N ALA A 60 -14.38 -9.11 -5.98
CA ALA A 60 -14.97 -9.72 -7.17
C ALA A 60 -16.09 -10.70 -6.82
N TYR A 61 -15.91 -11.52 -5.77
CA TYR A 61 -16.95 -12.42 -5.29
C TYR A 61 -18.20 -11.68 -4.77
N LYS A 62 -18.01 -10.52 -4.12
CA LYS A 62 -19.09 -9.70 -3.55
C LYS A 62 -19.72 -8.72 -4.53
N SER A 63 -19.19 -8.58 -5.74
CA SER A 63 -19.64 -7.63 -6.74
C SER A 63 -21.11 -7.86 -7.15
N PRO A 64 -22.01 -6.88 -6.94
CA PRO A 64 -23.42 -7.03 -7.27
C PRO A 64 -23.69 -6.80 -8.76
N THR A 65 -22.80 -6.09 -9.47
CA THR A 65 -22.92 -5.83 -10.90
C THR A 65 -21.71 -6.30 -11.69
N LEU A 66 -21.88 -6.48 -12.99
CA LEU A 66 -20.76 -6.79 -13.89
C LEU A 66 -19.72 -5.67 -13.95
N ALA A 67 -20.12 -4.42 -13.72
CA ALA A 67 -19.18 -3.30 -13.66
C ALA A 67 -18.28 -3.43 -12.42
N ASP A 68 -18.85 -3.69 -11.25
CA ASP A 68 -18.10 -3.92 -10.01
C ASP A 68 -17.20 -5.15 -10.13
N LEU A 69 -17.68 -6.22 -10.78
CA LEU A 69 -16.90 -7.44 -11.00
C LEU A 69 -15.67 -7.16 -11.88
N ARG A 70 -15.84 -6.36 -12.93
CA ARG A 70 -14.73 -5.95 -13.81
C ARG A 70 -13.72 -5.09 -13.05
N GLN A 71 -14.18 -4.12 -12.25
CA GLN A 71 -13.29 -3.27 -11.46
C GLN A 71 -12.45 -4.11 -10.47
N ALA A 72 -13.08 -5.02 -9.74
CA ALA A 72 -12.39 -5.90 -8.81
C ALA A 72 -11.41 -6.85 -9.53
N HIS A 73 -11.77 -7.36 -10.72
CA HIS A 73 -10.89 -8.16 -11.56
C HIS A 73 -9.65 -7.38 -12.01
N GLU A 74 -9.82 -6.14 -12.48
CA GLU A 74 -8.67 -5.32 -12.89
C GLU A 74 -7.75 -5.01 -11.70
N GLY A 75 -8.29 -4.74 -10.52
CA GLY A 75 -7.49 -4.57 -9.30
C GLY A 75 -6.72 -5.83 -8.90
N LEU A 76 -7.37 -7.00 -8.92
CA LEU A 76 -6.71 -8.28 -8.67
C LEU A 76 -5.59 -8.54 -9.67
N LYS A 77 -5.86 -8.30 -10.95
CA LYS A 77 -4.90 -8.48 -12.04
C LYS A 77 -3.71 -7.54 -11.87
N ALA A 78 -3.94 -6.27 -11.54
CA ALA A 78 -2.86 -5.31 -11.29
C ALA A 78 -1.91 -5.79 -10.19
N ILE A 79 -2.43 -6.36 -9.11
CA ILE A 79 -1.59 -6.86 -8.02
C ILE A 79 -0.83 -8.14 -8.44
N VAL A 80 -1.54 -9.12 -9.01
CA VAL A 80 -0.98 -10.45 -9.29
C VAL A 80 -0.02 -10.43 -10.48
N ASP A 81 -0.40 -9.78 -11.57
CA ASP A 81 0.35 -9.83 -12.83
C ASP A 81 1.41 -8.73 -12.95
N VAL A 82 1.27 -7.64 -12.17
CA VAL A 82 2.15 -6.47 -12.28
C VAL A 82 2.90 -6.21 -10.98
N GLU A 83 2.19 -5.85 -9.91
CA GLU A 83 2.80 -5.31 -8.69
C GLU A 83 3.69 -6.33 -7.97
N LEU A 84 3.24 -7.59 -7.81
CA LEU A 84 4.04 -8.63 -7.15
C LEU A 84 5.35 -8.91 -7.90
N GLY A 85 5.33 -8.92 -9.23
CA GLY A 85 6.54 -9.12 -10.04
C GLY A 85 7.54 -7.97 -9.89
N LEU A 86 7.05 -6.73 -9.95
CA LEU A 86 7.86 -5.53 -9.72
C LEU A 86 8.44 -5.52 -8.30
N HIS A 87 7.64 -5.88 -7.29
CA HIS A 87 8.04 -5.91 -5.90
C HIS A 87 9.12 -6.96 -5.62
N VAL A 88 8.99 -8.16 -6.21
CA VAL A 88 10.02 -9.21 -6.12
C VAL A 88 11.33 -8.73 -6.78
N GLY A 89 11.25 -8.11 -7.96
CA GLY A 89 12.42 -7.50 -8.61
C GLY A 89 13.09 -6.44 -7.74
N PHE A 90 12.30 -5.53 -7.16
CA PHE A 90 12.81 -4.51 -6.26
C PHE A 90 13.43 -5.11 -4.98
N CYS A 91 12.81 -6.16 -4.41
CA CYS A 91 13.39 -6.90 -3.29
C CYS A 91 14.77 -7.50 -3.62
N GLN A 92 14.99 -7.97 -4.85
CA GLN A 92 16.28 -8.53 -5.28
C GLN A 92 17.39 -7.46 -5.27
N GLU A 93 17.08 -6.23 -5.68
CA GLU A 93 18.04 -5.10 -5.61
C GLU A 93 18.50 -4.81 -4.17
N TRP A 94 17.64 -5.11 -3.19
CA TRP A 94 17.93 -5.02 -1.76
C TRP A 94 18.46 -6.33 -1.15
N GLY A 95 18.90 -7.28 -1.99
CA GLY A 95 19.48 -8.55 -1.55
C GLY A 95 18.49 -9.44 -0.80
N ILE A 96 17.21 -9.40 -1.16
CA ILE A 96 16.15 -10.26 -0.62
C ILE A 96 15.76 -11.24 -1.73
N SER A 97 15.99 -12.53 -1.52
CA SER A 97 15.63 -13.55 -2.50
C SER A 97 14.14 -13.88 -2.45
N GLU A 98 13.57 -14.31 -3.58
CA GLU A 98 12.19 -14.78 -3.65
C GLU A 98 11.94 -15.96 -2.72
N GLN A 99 12.90 -16.89 -2.59
CA GLN A 99 12.80 -17.99 -1.63
C GLN A 99 12.67 -17.46 -0.19
N ALA A 100 13.45 -16.45 0.18
CA ALA A 100 13.37 -15.85 1.51
C ALA A 100 12.02 -15.14 1.76
N LEU A 101 11.37 -14.64 0.72
CA LEU A 101 10.01 -14.09 0.79
C LEU A 101 8.96 -15.20 0.96
N ALA A 102 9.08 -16.29 0.22
CA ALA A 102 8.14 -17.42 0.25
C ALA A 102 8.12 -18.15 1.61
N GLU A 103 9.24 -18.20 2.31
CA GLU A 103 9.39 -18.86 3.62
C GLU A 103 9.15 -17.90 4.80
N LEU A 104 8.90 -16.62 4.54
CA LEU A 104 8.81 -15.58 5.57
C LEU A 104 7.50 -15.68 6.37
N PRO A 105 7.54 -15.67 7.71
CA PRO A 105 6.34 -15.54 8.51
C PRO A 105 5.79 -14.10 8.52
N GLU A 106 4.46 -13.98 8.58
CA GLU A 106 3.79 -12.70 8.80
C GLU A 106 4.22 -12.10 10.14
N ALA A 107 4.65 -10.84 10.12
CA ALA A 107 4.79 -10.06 11.34
C ALA A 107 3.41 -9.75 11.92
N ARG A 108 3.36 -9.49 13.23
CA ARG A 108 2.10 -9.20 13.95
C ARG A 108 1.31 -8.05 13.32
N ALA A 109 1.99 -7.00 12.86
CA ALA A 109 1.34 -5.85 12.21
C ALA A 109 0.70 -6.23 10.87
N THR A 110 1.43 -6.95 10.01
CA THR A 110 0.95 -7.48 8.72
C THR A 110 -0.26 -8.39 8.92
N LEU A 111 -0.19 -9.30 9.88
CA LEU A 111 -1.30 -10.16 10.23
C LEU A 111 -2.52 -9.34 10.69
N ALA A 112 -2.34 -8.43 11.66
CA ALA A 112 -3.44 -7.65 12.20
C ALA A 112 -4.15 -6.82 11.11
N TYR A 113 -3.38 -6.17 10.23
CA TYR A 113 -3.94 -5.36 9.15
C TYR A 113 -4.66 -6.24 8.13
N THR A 114 -4.00 -7.26 7.58
CA THR A 114 -4.60 -8.08 6.52
C THR A 114 -5.82 -8.86 7.01
N ARG A 115 -5.85 -9.29 8.27
CA ARG A 115 -7.04 -9.92 8.87
C ARG A 115 -8.15 -8.89 9.09
N TYR A 116 -7.85 -7.66 9.53
CA TYR A 116 -8.87 -6.62 9.63
C TYR A 116 -9.57 -6.35 8.28
N VAL A 117 -8.80 -6.21 7.19
CA VAL A 117 -9.36 -5.95 5.85
C VAL A 117 -10.26 -7.11 5.40
N LEU A 118 -9.75 -8.34 5.48
CA LEU A 118 -10.49 -9.53 5.02
C LEU A 118 -11.71 -9.81 5.91
N ASP A 119 -11.61 -9.63 7.23
CA ASP A 119 -12.74 -9.86 8.15
C ASP A 119 -13.82 -8.80 7.96
N THR A 120 -13.43 -7.54 7.75
CA THR A 120 -14.37 -6.43 7.44
C THR A 120 -15.11 -6.73 6.16
N GLY A 121 -14.39 -7.08 5.08
CA GLY A 121 -15.02 -7.43 3.82
C GLY A 121 -15.91 -8.67 3.92
N ASN A 122 -15.52 -9.69 4.68
CA ASN A 122 -16.34 -10.90 4.86
C ASN A 122 -17.66 -10.60 5.58
N ARG A 123 -17.61 -9.85 6.69
CA ARG A 123 -18.78 -9.52 7.52
C ARG A 123 -19.69 -8.47 6.89
N GLY A 124 -19.10 -7.54 6.15
CA GLY A 124 -19.78 -6.44 5.51
C GLY A 124 -20.12 -6.69 4.04
N ASP A 125 -20.40 -5.62 3.32
CA ASP A 125 -20.62 -5.62 1.87
C ASP A 125 -19.39 -5.12 1.09
N LEU A 126 -19.58 -4.85 -0.21
CA LEU A 126 -18.52 -4.35 -1.08
C LEU A 126 -18.01 -2.96 -0.67
N LEU A 127 -18.88 -2.10 -0.12
CA LEU A 127 -18.48 -0.78 0.36
C LEU A 127 -17.61 -0.90 1.61
N ASP A 128 -17.98 -1.76 2.56
CA ASP A 128 -17.17 -2.01 3.76
C ASP A 128 -15.75 -2.48 3.40
N LEU A 129 -15.64 -3.38 2.42
CA LEU A 129 -14.35 -3.86 1.93
C LEU A 129 -13.54 -2.74 1.25
N HIS A 130 -14.15 -1.95 0.35
CA HIS A 130 -13.45 -0.85 -0.29
C HIS A 130 -12.99 0.21 0.71
N VAL A 131 -13.79 0.54 1.72
CA VAL A 131 -13.40 1.47 2.79
C VAL A 131 -12.22 0.91 3.59
N ALA A 132 -12.17 -0.40 3.83
CA ALA A 132 -11.04 -1.03 4.52
C ALA A 132 -9.75 -1.10 3.66
N LEU A 133 -9.88 -1.17 2.33
CA LEU A 133 -8.75 -1.18 1.39
C LEU A 133 -8.18 0.22 1.11
N ALA A 134 -9.06 1.22 1.07
CA ALA A 134 -8.73 2.58 0.61
C ALA A 134 -7.54 3.25 1.32
N PRO A 135 -7.33 3.11 2.65
CA PRO A 135 -6.18 3.71 3.33
C PRO A 135 -4.83 3.29 2.76
N CYS A 136 -4.69 2.09 2.19
CA CYS A 136 -3.45 1.66 1.58
C CYS A 136 -3.16 2.47 0.31
N LEU A 137 -4.06 2.44 -0.67
CA LEU A 137 -3.86 3.12 -1.95
C LEU A 137 -3.76 4.64 -1.76
N VAL A 138 -4.69 5.22 -0.98
CA VAL A 138 -4.72 6.66 -0.73
C VAL A 138 -3.57 7.11 0.15
N GLY A 139 -3.25 6.36 1.20
CA GLY A 139 -2.18 6.71 2.11
C GLY A 139 -0.82 6.77 1.43
N TYR A 140 -0.51 5.81 0.57
CA TYR A 140 0.78 5.77 -0.13
C TYR A 140 0.95 6.90 -1.15
N GLY A 141 -0.10 7.26 -1.88
CA GLY A 141 -0.03 8.40 -2.78
C GLY A 141 0.06 9.74 -2.03
N GLU A 142 -0.64 9.86 -0.89
CA GLU A 142 -0.52 11.02 0.02
C GLU A 142 0.87 11.10 0.68
N ILE A 143 1.48 9.97 1.04
CA ILE A 143 2.87 9.91 1.55
C ILE A 143 3.84 10.47 0.52
N ALA A 144 3.71 10.06 -0.75
CA ALA A 144 4.56 10.57 -1.82
C ALA A 144 4.39 12.09 -2.02
N ASN A 145 3.14 12.56 -2.04
CA ASN A 145 2.84 14.00 -2.14
C ASN A 145 3.39 14.79 -0.94
N TRP A 146 3.23 14.24 0.27
CA TRP A 146 3.76 14.85 1.48
C TRP A 146 5.29 14.93 1.48
N LEU A 147 5.97 13.83 1.10
CA LEU A 147 7.42 13.77 0.96
C LEU A 147 7.94 14.82 -0.02
N ASN A 148 7.29 14.98 -1.18
CA ASN A 148 7.66 16.00 -2.18
C ASN A 148 7.53 17.43 -1.70
N ALA A 149 6.61 17.68 -0.77
CA ALA A 149 6.45 19.00 -0.17
C ALA A 149 7.50 19.30 0.91
N GLN A 150 8.28 18.32 1.37
CA GLN A 150 9.26 18.52 2.43
C GLN A 150 10.63 18.97 1.88
N PRO A 151 11.19 20.11 2.35
CA PRO A 151 12.53 20.55 1.96
C PRO A 151 13.65 19.58 2.35
N SER A 152 13.40 18.69 3.32
CA SER A 152 14.35 17.69 3.80
C SER A 152 14.38 16.42 2.96
N THR A 153 13.47 16.26 2.00
CA THR A 153 13.44 15.06 1.16
C THR A 153 14.56 15.09 0.15
N LEU A 154 15.48 14.12 0.27
CA LEU A 154 16.58 13.92 -0.67
C LEU A 154 16.09 13.09 -1.86
N ARG A 155 16.58 13.41 -3.05
CA ARG A 155 16.19 12.76 -4.32
C ARG A 155 17.41 12.24 -5.08
N GLY A 156 17.18 11.33 -6.03
CA GLY A 156 18.23 10.75 -6.87
C GLY A 156 19.29 10.00 -6.06
N ALA A 157 20.55 10.09 -6.49
CA ALA A 157 21.66 9.35 -5.88
C ALA A 157 21.93 9.67 -4.39
N GLN A 158 21.36 10.76 -3.86
CA GLN A 158 21.48 11.12 -2.45
C GLN A 158 20.52 10.33 -1.55
N ASN A 159 19.51 9.66 -2.11
CA ASN A 159 18.54 8.89 -1.37
C ASN A 159 18.44 7.46 -1.92
N PRO A 160 18.91 6.44 -1.17
CA PRO A 160 18.82 5.05 -1.64
C PRO A 160 17.37 4.55 -1.76
N PHE A 161 16.41 5.25 -1.15
CA PHE A 161 14.98 4.90 -1.18
C PHE A 161 14.20 5.67 -2.26
N ASP A 162 14.87 6.50 -3.09
CA ASP A 162 14.21 7.37 -4.07
C ASP A 162 13.32 6.62 -5.06
N ALA A 163 13.72 5.41 -5.46
CA ALA A 163 12.94 4.55 -6.34
C ALA A 163 11.56 4.17 -5.74
N TRP A 164 11.51 3.96 -4.42
CA TRP A 164 10.25 3.71 -3.72
C TRP A 164 9.35 4.94 -3.75
N ILE A 165 9.91 6.14 -3.53
CA ILE A 165 9.15 7.39 -3.59
C ILE A 165 8.61 7.59 -5.01
N ALA A 166 9.48 7.45 -6.02
CA ALA A 166 9.13 7.63 -7.43
C ALA A 166 7.99 6.70 -7.90
N MET A 167 7.92 5.48 -7.35
CA MET A 167 6.84 4.54 -7.67
C MET A 167 5.46 5.09 -7.31
N TYR A 168 5.32 5.69 -6.12
CA TYR A 168 4.04 6.23 -5.65
C TYR A 168 3.76 7.66 -6.15
N GLU A 169 4.77 8.35 -6.67
CA GLU A 169 4.62 9.63 -7.40
C GLU A 169 4.12 9.46 -8.83
N GLY A 170 4.31 8.28 -9.42
CA GLY A 170 4.00 8.01 -10.81
C GLY A 170 2.56 8.40 -11.16
N GLU A 171 2.38 8.96 -12.36
CA GLU A 171 1.08 9.43 -12.84
C GLU A 171 0.01 8.33 -12.77
N GLU A 172 0.38 7.08 -13.08
CA GLU A 172 -0.52 5.92 -13.00
C GLU A 172 -0.99 5.66 -11.56
N PHE A 173 -0.09 5.71 -10.58
CA PHE A 173 -0.43 5.50 -9.17
C PHE A 173 -1.29 6.65 -8.63
N GLN A 174 -0.92 7.90 -8.94
CA GLN A 174 -1.69 9.07 -8.52
C GLN A 174 -3.08 9.13 -9.18
N ALA A 175 -3.21 8.67 -10.43
CA ALA A 175 -4.51 8.53 -11.08
C ALA A 175 -5.35 7.43 -10.41
N ALA A 176 -4.77 6.28 -10.09
CA ALA A 176 -5.45 5.21 -9.36
C ALA A 176 -5.90 5.65 -7.97
N MET A 177 -5.10 6.46 -7.27
CA MET A 177 -5.44 7.05 -5.98
C MET A 177 -6.68 7.96 -6.03
N GLN A 178 -6.83 8.72 -7.11
CA GLN A 178 -7.88 9.73 -7.26
C GLN A 178 -9.19 9.18 -7.83
N ALA A 179 -9.17 7.96 -8.40
CA ALA A 179 -10.29 7.29 -9.03
C ALA A 179 -11.30 6.73 -8.01
#